data_AF-L7KR15-F1
#
_entry.id   AF-L7KR15-F1
#
_cell.length_a   1.000
_cell.length_b   1.000
_cell.length_c   1.000
_cell.angle_alpha   90.00
_cell.angle_beta   90.00
_cell.angle_gamma   90.00
#
_symmetry.space_group_name_H-M   'P 1'
#
loop_
_entity.id
_entity.type
_entity.pdbx_description
1 polymer ?
#
loop_
_entity_poly.entity_id
_entity_poly.type
_entity_poly.pdbx_seq_one_letter_code
_entity_poly.pdbx_strand_id
1 'polypeptide(L)'
;MVEVDYYELLGVPPTASEAEIEDASKRATRQWTKRASSPNIDVRHEAETKMKRLREAREALLSGPQRRMAYDRDLQQGVVPAAAPVQQPAAAGSGTDWVATARAALAANDYHSAAYAAKEATTVLGGNAESWSLRSRANLGLGRVQDALYEARQATEIEINNAEYHFNLGNVHEQVKDWAKALKEYQVATQLDPSSFVYPLAQGSVLQQNGLLDQAIDMYRRVFANHQSSEPVRYYLAMALLEKAESIPKLQRNGGYAITQEAEIHPMGALAGEAQQLSRDPDVQKAAAEILAYVNKQRDVVWCLPTMVSDSPFVWLGGIVGAFVLGLIVSGFSGGFAAVLIIGSLVAAGLVIWQSRVPRWKGSQRKNSLALMMAGH
;
A
#
# COMPACT_ATOMS: atom_id res chain seq x y z
N MET A 1 -26.79 22.08 11.23
CA MET A 1 -26.63 23.37 10.51
C MET A 1 -27.91 24.15 10.70
N VAL A 2 -27.83 25.44 11.04
CA VAL A 2 -29.02 26.31 11.03
C VAL A 2 -29.47 26.45 9.58
N GLU A 3 -30.73 26.15 9.32
CA GLU A 3 -31.30 26.16 7.98
C GLU A 3 -31.58 27.60 7.56
N VAL A 4 -30.59 28.22 6.90
CA VAL A 4 -30.66 29.60 6.39
C VAL A 4 -31.65 29.68 5.22
N ASP A 5 -32.55 30.66 5.20
CA ASP A 5 -33.48 30.85 4.08
C ASP A 5 -32.75 31.33 2.80
N TYR A 6 -33.37 31.19 1.62
CA TYR A 6 -32.74 31.54 0.34
C TYR A 6 -32.46 33.04 0.16
N TYR A 7 -33.24 33.93 0.78
CA TYR A 7 -33.01 35.37 0.73
C TYR A 7 -31.79 35.75 1.58
N GLU A 8 -31.68 35.18 2.78
CA GLU A 8 -30.52 35.32 3.66
C GLU A 8 -29.25 34.69 3.03
N LEU A 9 -29.38 33.53 2.38
CA LEU A 9 -28.30 32.87 1.65
C LEU A 9 -27.72 33.77 0.54
N LEU A 10 -28.58 34.54 -0.12
CA LEU A 10 -28.20 35.48 -1.19
C LEU A 10 -27.86 36.88 -0.66
N GLY A 11 -28.16 37.18 0.61
CA GLY A 11 -27.97 38.50 1.22
C GLY A 11 -28.87 39.58 0.62
N VAL A 12 -30.11 39.24 0.26
CA VAL A 12 -31.10 40.16 -0.34
C VAL A 12 -32.41 40.11 0.43
N PRO A 13 -33.19 41.20 0.50
CA PRO A 13 -34.50 41.17 1.16
C PRO A 13 -35.54 40.40 0.32
N PRO A 14 -36.62 39.88 0.94
CA PRO A 14 -37.73 39.23 0.23
C PRO A 14 -38.42 40.12 -0.82
N THR A 15 -38.28 41.44 -0.71
CA THR A 15 -38.82 42.44 -1.65
C THR A 15 -37.93 42.69 -2.87
N ALA A 16 -36.76 42.04 -2.97
CA ALA A 16 -35.81 42.25 -4.07
C ALA A 16 -36.41 41.90 -5.43
N SER A 17 -36.05 42.68 -6.45
CA SER A 17 -36.39 42.41 -7.84
C SER A 17 -35.68 41.17 -8.39
N GLU A 18 -36.19 40.57 -9.47
CA GLU A 18 -35.55 39.41 -10.10
C GLU A 18 -34.11 39.71 -10.55
N ALA A 19 -33.85 40.93 -11.05
CA ALA A 19 -32.51 41.37 -11.44
C ALA A 19 -31.53 41.42 -10.25
N GLU A 20 -31.99 41.93 -9.10
CA GLU A 20 -31.17 41.98 -7.87
C GLU A 20 -30.86 40.57 -7.34
N ILE A 21 -31.83 39.66 -7.38
CA ILE A 21 -31.67 38.25 -7.00
C ILE A 21 -30.70 37.55 -7.97
N GLU A 22 -30.80 37.82 -9.28
CA GLU A 22 -29.90 37.25 -10.28
C GLU A 22 -28.46 37.72 -10.05
N ASP A 23 -28.24 39.01 -9.82
CA ASP A 23 -26.92 39.58 -9.57
C ASP A 23 -26.34 39.07 -8.24
N ALA A 24 -27.14 38.98 -7.19
CA ALA A 24 -26.74 38.36 -5.93
C ALA A 24 -26.35 36.89 -6.12
N SER A 25 -27.13 36.12 -6.87
CA SER A 25 -26.85 34.72 -7.21
C SER A 25 -25.52 34.57 -7.97
N LYS A 26 -25.26 35.45 -8.95
CA LYS A 26 -23.99 35.48 -9.69
C LYS A 26 -22.80 35.79 -8.77
N ARG A 27 -22.94 36.78 -7.88
CA ARG A 27 -21.88 37.14 -6.91
C ARG A 27 -21.59 35.99 -5.94
N ALA A 28 -22.63 35.42 -5.35
CA ALA A 28 -22.51 34.29 -4.42
C ALA A 28 -21.87 33.08 -5.11
N THR A 29 -22.32 32.75 -6.33
CA THR A 29 -21.72 31.66 -7.12
C THR A 29 -20.23 31.89 -7.32
N ARG A 30 -19.80 33.08 -7.77
CA ARG A 30 -18.38 33.41 -7.96
C ARG A 30 -17.57 33.26 -6.67
N GLN A 31 -18.12 33.66 -5.53
CA GLN A 31 -17.47 33.53 -4.23
C GLN A 31 -17.25 32.06 -3.86
N TRP A 32 -18.27 31.23 -3.99
CA TRP A 32 -18.19 29.81 -3.63
C TRP A 32 -17.40 28.98 -4.64
N THR A 33 -17.40 29.32 -5.92
CA THR A 33 -16.51 28.71 -6.93
C THR A 33 -15.04 28.87 -6.55
N LYS A 34 -14.63 30.05 -6.04
CA LYS A 34 -13.25 30.26 -5.56
C LYS A 34 -12.91 29.40 -4.35
N ARG A 35 -13.90 29.14 -3.48
CA ARG A 35 -13.72 28.29 -2.29
C ARG A 35 -13.73 26.80 -2.63
N ALA A 36 -14.43 26.39 -3.68
CA ALA A 36 -14.43 25.01 -4.17
C ALA A 36 -13.05 24.54 -4.66
N SER A 37 -12.14 25.46 -5.00
CA SER A 37 -10.74 25.18 -5.31
C SER A 37 -9.78 25.38 -4.13
N SER A 38 -10.29 25.55 -2.90
CA SER A 38 -9.48 25.73 -1.70
C SER A 38 -8.59 24.50 -1.43
N PRO A 39 -7.36 24.67 -0.91
CA PRO A 39 -6.56 23.55 -0.40
C PRO A 39 -7.21 22.86 0.80
N ASN A 40 -7.97 23.61 1.62
CA ASN A 40 -8.67 23.07 2.79
C ASN A 40 -9.92 22.30 2.35
N ILE A 41 -9.98 21.03 2.73
CA ILE A 41 -11.05 20.09 2.38
C ILE A 41 -12.42 20.48 2.95
N ASP A 42 -12.47 20.89 4.21
CA ASP A 42 -13.74 21.30 4.85
C ASP A 42 -14.33 22.51 4.12
N VAL A 43 -13.46 23.42 3.66
CA VAL A 43 -13.85 24.59 2.86
C VAL A 43 -14.37 24.18 1.48
N ARG A 44 -13.77 23.16 0.84
CA ARG A 44 -14.26 22.65 -0.45
C ARG A 44 -15.63 22.01 -0.32
N HIS A 45 -15.84 21.18 0.71
CA HIS A 45 -17.13 20.54 0.95
C HIS A 45 -18.19 21.55 1.37
N GLU A 46 -17.86 22.51 2.23
CA GLU A 46 -18.74 23.63 2.55
C GLU A 46 -19.15 24.38 1.27
N ALA A 47 -18.17 24.68 0.39
CA ALA A 47 -18.44 25.32 -0.87
C ALA A 47 -19.33 24.49 -1.79
N GLU A 48 -19.14 23.17 -1.85
CA GLU A 48 -20.00 22.26 -2.60
C GLU A 48 -21.44 22.28 -2.09
N THR A 49 -21.65 22.20 -0.77
CA THR A 49 -22.97 22.29 -0.13
C THR A 49 -23.63 23.65 -0.40
N LYS A 50 -22.88 24.74 -0.27
CA LYS A 50 -23.39 26.10 -0.52
C LYS A 50 -23.72 26.33 -1.98
N MET A 51 -22.90 25.82 -2.90
CA MET A 51 -23.20 25.86 -4.34
C MET A 51 -24.46 25.08 -4.69
N LYS A 52 -24.72 23.93 -4.04
CA LYS A 52 -25.98 23.21 -4.18
C LYS A 52 -27.17 24.07 -3.75
N ARG A 53 -27.10 24.65 -2.54
CA ARG A 53 -28.15 25.53 -2.00
C ARG A 53 -28.40 26.77 -2.86
N LEU A 54 -27.36 27.32 -3.49
CA LEU A 54 -27.50 28.41 -4.44
C LEU A 54 -28.25 28.01 -5.72
N ARG A 55 -28.07 26.77 -6.21
CA ARG A 55 -28.85 26.28 -7.36
C ARG A 55 -30.33 26.14 -6.99
N GLU A 56 -30.61 25.58 -5.81
CA GLU A 56 -31.98 25.46 -5.29
C GLU A 56 -32.64 26.83 -5.10
N ALA A 57 -31.92 27.79 -4.51
CA ALA A 57 -32.40 29.16 -4.36
C ALA A 57 -32.72 29.82 -5.72
N ARG A 58 -31.82 29.65 -6.70
CA ARG A 58 -32.03 30.17 -8.05
C ARG A 58 -33.25 29.55 -8.71
N GLU A 59 -33.44 28.24 -8.55
CA GLU A 59 -34.61 27.54 -9.07
C GLU A 59 -35.92 28.01 -8.41
N ALA A 60 -35.94 28.16 -7.08
CA ALA A 60 -37.13 28.60 -6.35
C ALA A 60 -37.50 30.07 -6.64
N LEU A 61 -36.51 30.96 -6.73
CA LEU A 61 -36.74 32.41 -6.80
C LEU A 61 -36.78 32.98 -8.22
N LEU A 62 -36.14 32.35 -9.21
CA LEU A 62 -36.01 32.88 -10.58
C LEU A 62 -36.72 32.05 -11.67
N SER A 63 -37.35 30.91 -11.34
CA SER A 63 -38.07 30.10 -12.35
C SER A 63 -39.51 30.58 -12.62
N GLY A 64 -39.87 31.77 -12.16
CA GLY A 64 -41.15 32.42 -12.41
C GLY A 64 -41.95 32.79 -11.15
N PRO A 65 -42.93 33.72 -11.26
CA PRO A 65 -43.61 34.31 -10.11
C PRO A 65 -44.31 33.29 -9.20
N GLN A 66 -44.87 32.23 -9.78
CA GLN A 66 -45.62 31.22 -9.03
C GLN A 66 -44.75 30.43 -8.05
N ARG A 67 -43.52 30.05 -8.44
CA ARG A 67 -42.60 29.30 -7.56
C ARG A 67 -42.07 30.17 -6.44
N ARG A 68 -41.73 31.43 -6.73
CA ARG A 68 -41.32 32.40 -5.71
C ARG A 68 -42.44 32.63 -4.69
N MET A 69 -43.68 32.84 -5.14
CA MET A 69 -44.84 33.00 -4.25
C MET A 69 -45.13 31.75 -3.41
N ALA A 70 -44.87 30.55 -3.94
CA ALA A 70 -44.98 29.31 -3.16
C ALA A 70 -43.91 29.25 -2.06
N TYR A 71 -42.65 29.54 -2.40
CA TYR A 71 -41.55 29.64 -1.45
C TYR A 71 -41.83 30.69 -0.35
N ASP A 72 -42.30 31.88 -0.72
CA ASP A 72 -42.62 32.96 0.22
C ASP A 72 -43.74 32.57 1.19
N ARG A 73 -44.74 31.82 0.70
CA ARG A 73 -45.83 31.29 1.52
C ARG A 73 -45.33 30.28 2.54
N ASP A 74 -44.48 29.35 2.11
CA ASP A 74 -43.90 28.34 3.00
C ASP A 74 -43.05 29.02 4.09
N LEU A 75 -42.23 30.01 3.70
CA LEU A 75 -41.41 30.80 4.61
C LEU A 75 -42.27 31.53 5.68
N GLN A 76 -43.42 32.11 5.29
CA GLN A 76 -44.36 32.75 6.22
C GLN A 76 -45.00 31.77 7.22
N GLN A 77 -45.13 30.49 6.84
CA GLN A 77 -45.62 29.44 7.73
C GLN A 77 -44.53 28.90 8.67
N GLY A 78 -43.34 29.51 8.68
CA GLY A 78 -42.19 29.04 9.45
C GLY A 78 -41.54 27.80 8.85
N VAL A 79 -41.97 27.38 7.65
CA VAL A 79 -41.34 26.32 6.88
C VAL A 79 -40.25 26.99 6.07
N VAL A 80 -39.03 27.08 6.61
CA VAL A 80 -37.86 27.25 5.73
C VAL A 80 -37.84 25.99 4.89
N PRO A 81 -38.01 26.05 3.56
CA PRO A 81 -38.04 24.85 2.75
C PRO A 81 -36.71 24.14 2.92
N ALA A 82 -36.70 23.10 3.76
CA ALA A 82 -35.58 22.22 3.92
C ALA A 82 -35.41 21.55 2.58
N ALA A 83 -34.40 22.00 1.81
CA ALA A 83 -34.14 21.65 0.42
C ALA A 83 -35.38 21.04 -0.21
N ALA A 84 -36.40 21.87 -0.52
CA ALA A 84 -37.74 21.41 -0.91
C ALA A 84 -37.62 20.11 -1.70
N PRO A 85 -38.23 18.98 -1.28
CA PRO A 85 -38.03 17.71 -1.95
C PRO A 85 -38.33 17.99 -3.40
N VAL A 86 -37.29 17.95 -4.23
CA VAL A 86 -37.35 18.41 -5.61
C VAL A 86 -38.61 17.75 -6.15
N GLN A 87 -39.63 18.53 -6.51
CA GLN A 87 -40.64 18.01 -7.40
C GLN A 87 -39.86 17.74 -8.67
N GLN A 88 -39.38 16.50 -8.75
CA GLN A 88 -38.60 15.95 -9.82
C GLN A 88 -39.31 16.36 -11.11
N PRO A 89 -38.60 16.80 -12.14
CA PRO A 89 -39.19 16.87 -13.47
C PRO A 89 -39.93 15.55 -13.68
N ALA A 90 -41.23 15.65 -13.98
CA ALA A 90 -42.09 14.50 -14.19
C ALA A 90 -41.34 13.47 -15.02
N ALA A 91 -41.20 12.28 -14.45
CA ALA A 91 -40.42 11.15 -14.94
C ALA A 91 -40.29 11.12 -16.47
N ALA A 92 -39.15 11.61 -16.97
CA ALA A 92 -38.63 11.20 -18.27
C ALA A 92 -37.80 9.92 -18.05
N GLY A 93 -38.49 8.84 -17.68
CA GLY A 93 -37.92 7.49 -17.46
C GLY A 93 -37.18 7.33 -16.13
N SER A 94 -37.48 6.25 -15.40
CA SER A 94 -36.78 5.72 -14.20
C SER A 94 -35.53 6.48 -13.77
N GLY A 95 -35.64 7.30 -12.72
CA GLY A 95 -34.54 8.14 -12.21
C GLY A 95 -33.26 7.33 -12.01
N THR A 96 -32.15 7.83 -12.54
CA THR A 96 -30.84 7.16 -12.48
C THR A 96 -30.47 6.83 -11.04
N ASP A 97 -30.31 5.54 -10.74
CA ASP A 97 -29.75 5.10 -9.47
C ASP A 97 -28.24 5.41 -9.45
N TRP A 98 -27.90 6.57 -8.90
CA TRP A 98 -26.52 7.04 -8.79
C TRP A 98 -25.67 6.14 -7.90
N VAL A 99 -26.26 5.50 -6.88
CA VAL A 99 -25.56 4.55 -6.00
C VAL A 99 -25.19 3.30 -6.78
N ALA A 100 -26.16 2.70 -7.48
CA ALA A 100 -25.90 1.54 -8.33
C ALA A 100 -24.89 1.84 -9.44
N THR A 101 -24.99 3.03 -10.05
CA THR A 101 -24.06 3.50 -11.08
C THR A 101 -22.63 3.62 -10.53
N ALA A 102 -22.47 4.25 -9.35
CA ALA A 102 -21.18 4.35 -8.69
C ALA A 102 -20.60 2.99 -8.32
N ARG A 103 -21.44 2.07 -7.81
CA ARG A 103 -21.04 0.70 -7.47
C ARG A 103 -20.56 -0.06 -8.72
N ALA A 104 -21.30 0.02 -9.82
CA ALA A 104 -20.94 -0.61 -11.09
C ALA A 104 -19.63 -0.04 -11.66
N ALA A 105 -19.45 1.28 -11.61
CA ALA A 105 -18.21 1.92 -12.06
C ALA A 105 -17.01 1.51 -11.18
N LEU A 106 -17.17 1.42 -9.86
CA LEU A 106 -16.12 0.89 -8.97
C LEU A 106 -15.77 -0.58 -9.29
N ALA A 107 -16.78 -1.42 -9.55
CA ALA A 107 -16.55 -2.81 -9.95
C ALA A 107 -15.79 -2.92 -11.28
N ALA A 108 -15.94 -1.94 -12.16
CA ALA A 108 -15.19 -1.82 -13.41
C ALA A 108 -13.81 -1.12 -13.25
N ASN A 109 -13.43 -0.71 -12.04
CA ASN A 109 -12.27 0.15 -11.76
C ASN A 109 -12.29 1.50 -12.50
N ASP A 110 -13.46 1.97 -12.96
CA ASP A 110 -13.64 3.30 -13.54
C ASP A 110 -13.87 4.31 -12.41
N TYR A 111 -12.77 4.71 -11.78
CA TYR A 111 -12.81 5.62 -10.63
C TYR A 111 -13.30 7.03 -10.98
N HIS A 112 -13.16 7.46 -12.24
CA HIS A 112 -13.65 8.76 -12.68
C HIS A 112 -15.18 8.79 -12.74
N SER A 113 -15.79 7.81 -13.41
CA SER A 113 -17.25 7.68 -13.47
C SER A 113 -17.83 7.37 -12.10
N ALA A 114 -17.15 6.54 -11.30
CA ALA A 114 -17.55 6.26 -9.92
C ALA A 114 -17.58 7.52 -9.06
N ALA A 115 -16.54 8.36 -9.13
CA ALA A 115 -16.47 9.59 -8.35
C ALA A 115 -17.58 10.57 -8.76
N TYR A 116 -17.89 10.67 -10.06
CA TYR A 116 -19.00 11.48 -10.55
C TYR A 116 -20.35 10.97 -10.03
N ALA A 117 -20.65 9.69 -10.24
CA ALA A 117 -21.91 9.09 -9.82
C ALA A 117 -22.08 9.13 -8.29
N ALA A 118 -21.03 8.86 -7.52
CA ALA A 118 -21.08 8.93 -6.06
C ALA A 118 -21.23 10.37 -5.55
N LYS A 119 -20.68 11.36 -6.26
CA LYS A 119 -20.92 12.78 -5.98
C LYS A 119 -22.39 13.16 -6.20
N GLU A 120 -22.99 12.72 -7.30
CA GLU A 120 -24.43 12.92 -7.53
C GLU A 120 -25.27 12.17 -6.49
N ALA A 121 -24.86 10.95 -6.11
CA ALA A 121 -25.50 10.18 -5.04
C ALA A 121 -25.46 10.93 -3.70
N THR A 122 -24.32 11.44 -3.26
CA THR A 122 -24.21 12.25 -2.02
C THR A 122 -24.97 13.58 -2.12
N THR A 123 -25.13 14.14 -3.32
CA THR A 123 -25.95 15.33 -3.55
C THR A 123 -27.43 15.03 -3.32
N VAL A 124 -27.93 13.89 -3.80
CA VAL A 124 -29.34 13.48 -3.66
C VAL A 124 -29.60 12.87 -2.27
N LEU A 125 -28.66 12.09 -1.75
CA LEU A 125 -28.76 11.26 -0.55
C LEU A 125 -27.69 11.64 0.49
N GLY A 126 -27.67 12.90 0.91
CA GLY A 126 -26.62 13.42 1.81
C GLY A 126 -26.48 12.69 3.16
N GLY A 127 -27.53 12.01 3.62
CA GLY A 127 -27.53 11.18 4.83
C GLY A 127 -27.34 9.67 4.59
N ASN A 128 -27.01 9.24 3.37
CA ASN A 128 -26.78 7.83 3.06
C ASN A 128 -25.28 7.51 3.17
N ALA A 129 -24.91 6.69 4.16
CA ALA A 129 -23.52 6.32 4.42
C ALA A 129 -22.86 5.60 3.22
N GLU A 130 -23.60 4.76 2.49
CA GLU A 130 -23.09 4.06 1.32
C GLU A 130 -22.60 5.03 0.24
N SER A 131 -23.35 6.09 -0.04
CA SER A 131 -22.97 7.11 -1.04
C SER A 131 -21.64 7.78 -0.69
N TRP A 132 -21.41 8.08 0.59
CA TRP A 132 -20.14 8.62 1.09
C TRP A 132 -19.00 7.61 0.99
N SER A 133 -19.26 6.35 1.34
CA SER A 133 -18.30 5.25 1.24
C SER A 133 -17.88 4.98 -0.22
N LEU A 134 -18.83 4.99 -1.16
CA LEU A 134 -18.56 4.84 -2.59
C LEU A 134 -17.74 6.00 -3.14
N ARG A 135 -18.06 7.25 -2.72
CA ARG A 135 -17.30 8.45 -3.11
C ARG A 135 -15.86 8.38 -2.59
N SER A 136 -15.70 7.95 -1.33
CA SER A 136 -14.39 7.74 -0.72
C SER A 136 -13.54 6.74 -1.50
N ARG A 137 -14.09 5.56 -1.79
CA ARG A 137 -13.41 4.52 -2.57
C ARG A 137 -13.02 5.01 -3.97
N ALA A 138 -13.89 5.76 -4.63
CA ALA A 138 -13.60 6.33 -5.95
C ALA A 138 -12.46 7.35 -5.90
N ASN A 139 -12.50 8.27 -4.93
CA ASN A 139 -11.43 9.26 -4.75
C ASN A 139 -10.11 8.63 -4.31
N LEU A 140 -10.15 7.54 -3.52
CA LEU A 140 -8.96 6.77 -3.17
C LEU A 140 -8.31 6.18 -4.43
N GLY A 141 -9.10 5.55 -5.32
CA GLY A 141 -8.62 5.03 -6.61
C GLY A 141 -8.08 6.10 -7.55
N LEU A 142 -8.55 7.35 -7.43
CA LEU A 142 -8.00 8.51 -8.15
C LEU A 142 -6.76 9.13 -7.48
N GLY A 143 -6.28 8.57 -6.37
CA GLY A 143 -5.17 9.14 -5.59
C GLY A 143 -5.52 10.42 -4.83
N ARG A 144 -6.80 10.80 -4.75
CA ARG A 144 -7.31 11.96 -3.99
C ARG A 144 -7.50 11.58 -2.53
N VAL A 145 -6.41 11.21 -1.87
CA VAL A 145 -6.45 10.53 -0.56
C VAL A 145 -7.08 11.39 0.53
N GLN A 146 -6.90 12.72 0.49
CA GLN A 146 -7.52 13.62 1.46
C GLN A 146 -9.05 13.65 1.33
N ASP A 147 -9.57 13.69 0.10
CA ASP A 147 -11.01 13.64 -0.18
C ASP A 147 -11.59 12.31 0.31
N ALA A 148 -10.91 11.21 -0.03
CA ALA A 148 -11.30 9.88 0.42
C ALA A 148 -11.37 9.78 1.94
N LEU A 149 -10.42 10.39 2.66
CA LEU A 149 -10.35 10.32 4.11
C LEU A 149 -11.50 11.06 4.79
N TYR A 150 -11.89 12.23 4.27
CA TYR A 150 -13.08 12.93 4.76
C TYR A 150 -14.35 12.12 4.49
N GLU A 151 -14.51 11.62 3.27
CA GLU A 151 -15.72 10.91 2.84
C GLU A 151 -15.89 9.56 3.57
N ALA A 152 -14.80 8.85 3.84
CA ALA A 152 -14.82 7.63 4.67
C ALA A 152 -15.27 7.93 6.11
N ARG A 153 -14.78 9.04 6.70
CA ARG A 153 -15.22 9.47 8.03
C ARG A 153 -16.71 9.77 8.06
N GLN A 154 -17.24 10.48 7.05
CA GLN A 154 -18.67 10.75 6.95
C GLN A 154 -19.49 9.44 6.91
N ALA A 155 -19.05 8.44 6.15
CA ALA A 155 -19.72 7.14 6.14
C ALA A 155 -19.75 6.47 7.54
N THR A 156 -18.63 6.47 8.26
CA THR A 156 -18.55 5.91 9.62
C THR A 156 -19.29 6.73 10.68
N GLU A 157 -19.47 8.04 10.47
CA GLU A 157 -20.24 8.90 11.37
C GLU A 157 -21.75 8.69 11.21
N ILE A 158 -22.21 8.44 9.97
CA ILE A 158 -23.61 8.16 9.67
C ILE A 158 -23.99 6.73 10.13
N GLU A 159 -23.14 5.75 9.84
CA GLU A 159 -23.35 4.35 10.24
C GLU A 159 -22.14 3.81 11.03
N ILE A 160 -22.17 4.01 12.35
CA ILE A 160 -21.08 3.64 13.26
C ILE A 160 -20.88 2.14 13.47
N ASN A 161 -21.89 1.31 13.17
CA ASN A 161 -21.84 -0.14 13.39
C ASN A 161 -21.73 -0.93 12.09
N ASN A 162 -21.14 -0.35 11.05
CA ASN A 162 -20.96 -0.99 9.75
C ASN A 162 -19.49 -1.39 9.52
N ALA A 163 -19.22 -2.70 9.53
CA ALA A 163 -17.86 -3.24 9.38
C ALA A 163 -17.18 -2.82 8.07
N GLU A 164 -17.94 -2.74 6.96
CA GLU A 164 -17.39 -2.35 5.66
C GLU A 164 -16.90 -0.90 5.64
N TYR A 165 -17.57 0.01 6.36
CA TYR A 165 -17.17 1.42 6.38
C TYR A 165 -15.94 1.66 7.23
N HIS A 166 -15.80 0.95 8.35
CA HIS A 166 -14.54 0.91 9.10
C HIS A 166 -13.41 0.31 8.27
N PHE A 167 -13.68 -0.77 7.52
CA PHE A 167 -12.70 -1.32 6.59
C PHE A 167 -12.28 -0.31 5.51
N ASN A 168 -13.22 0.41 4.91
CA ASN A 168 -12.90 1.43 3.92
C ASN A 168 -12.11 2.60 4.50
N LEU A 169 -12.42 3.06 5.72
CA LEU A 169 -11.63 4.07 6.41
C LEU A 169 -10.20 3.55 6.73
N GLY A 170 -10.08 2.29 7.11
CA GLY A 170 -8.80 1.60 7.29
C GLY A 170 -7.95 1.59 6.02
N ASN A 171 -8.56 1.25 4.86
CA ASN A 171 -7.88 1.28 3.56
C ASN A 171 -7.34 2.67 3.21
N VAL A 172 -8.10 3.73 3.55
CA VAL A 172 -7.63 5.10 3.32
C VAL A 172 -6.47 5.46 4.25
N HIS A 173 -6.49 5.01 5.51
CA HIS A 173 -5.38 5.19 6.44
C HIS A 173 -4.13 4.42 6.02
N GLU A 174 -4.29 3.21 5.50
CA GLU A 174 -3.21 2.39 4.92
C GLU A 174 -2.53 3.14 3.75
N GLN A 175 -3.30 3.75 2.86
CA GLN A 175 -2.76 4.51 1.73
C GLN A 175 -1.89 5.70 2.16
N VAL A 176 -2.20 6.37 3.27
CA VAL A 176 -1.37 7.44 3.85
C VAL A 176 -0.28 6.93 4.80
N LYS A 177 -0.13 5.60 4.93
CA LYS A 177 0.80 4.93 5.84
C LYS A 177 0.58 5.28 7.32
N ASP A 178 -0.65 5.64 7.70
CA ASP A 178 -1.05 5.81 9.10
C ASP A 178 -1.43 4.43 9.66
N TRP A 179 -0.42 3.57 9.81
CA TRP A 179 -0.57 2.17 10.16
C TRP A 179 -1.35 1.95 11.46
N ALA A 180 -1.15 2.85 12.44
CA ALA A 180 -1.81 2.77 13.73
C ALA A 180 -3.33 2.97 13.59
N LYS A 181 -3.78 3.96 12.80
CA LYS A 181 -5.21 4.16 12.56
C LYS A 181 -5.79 3.09 11.65
N ALA A 182 -5.07 2.66 10.61
CA ALA A 182 -5.51 1.57 9.74
C ALA A 182 -5.80 0.29 10.55
N LEU A 183 -4.86 -0.12 11.42
CA LEU A 183 -5.04 -1.28 12.30
C LEU A 183 -6.24 -1.11 13.24
N LYS A 184 -6.41 0.08 13.83
CA LYS A 184 -7.55 0.36 14.71
C LYS A 184 -8.88 0.18 13.97
N GLU A 185 -9.03 0.74 12.78
CA GLU A 185 -10.28 0.64 12.02
C GLU A 185 -10.55 -0.80 11.56
N TYR A 186 -9.52 -1.55 11.13
CA TYR A 186 -9.68 -2.97 10.81
C TYR A 186 -10.01 -3.84 12.02
N GLN A 187 -9.53 -3.49 13.22
CA GLN A 187 -9.92 -4.15 14.46
C GLN A 187 -11.39 -3.91 14.78
N VAL A 188 -11.88 -2.68 14.60
CA VAL A 188 -13.32 -2.37 14.74
C VAL A 188 -14.13 -3.18 13.73
N ALA A 189 -13.73 -3.22 12.45
CA ALA A 189 -14.40 -4.02 11.43
C ALA A 189 -14.46 -5.52 11.80
N THR A 190 -13.36 -6.06 12.35
CA THR A 190 -13.29 -7.46 12.83
C THR A 190 -14.24 -7.72 14.02
N GLN A 191 -14.42 -6.73 14.90
CA GLN A 191 -15.35 -6.86 16.03
C GLN A 191 -16.81 -6.79 15.59
N LEU A 192 -17.11 -5.93 14.59
CA LEU A 192 -18.46 -5.76 14.05
C LEU A 192 -18.91 -6.94 13.18
N ASP A 193 -18.00 -7.54 12.42
CA ASP A 193 -18.24 -8.78 11.67
C ASP A 193 -17.08 -9.78 11.86
N PRO A 194 -17.17 -10.62 12.90
CA PRO A 194 -16.18 -11.66 13.18
C PRO A 194 -16.16 -12.82 12.18
N SER A 195 -17.16 -12.91 11.30
CA SER A 195 -17.28 -14.00 10.33
C SER A 195 -16.42 -13.78 9.09
N SER A 196 -16.09 -12.51 8.80
CA SER A 196 -15.27 -12.13 7.66
C SER A 196 -13.78 -12.22 7.98
N PHE A 197 -13.08 -13.09 7.26
CA PHE A 197 -11.62 -13.20 7.34
C PHE A 197 -10.88 -12.07 6.61
N VAL A 198 -11.59 -11.22 5.86
CA VAL A 198 -10.99 -10.14 5.06
C VAL A 198 -10.34 -9.09 5.96
N TYR A 199 -10.97 -8.75 7.09
CA TYR A 199 -10.46 -7.75 8.02
C TYR A 199 -9.18 -8.17 8.75
N PRO A 200 -9.07 -9.38 9.35
CA PRO A 200 -7.80 -9.83 9.93
C PRO A 200 -6.71 -10.05 8.87
N LEU A 201 -7.09 -10.42 7.62
CA LEU A 201 -6.14 -10.48 6.50
C LEU A 201 -5.57 -9.09 6.18
N ALA A 202 -6.41 -8.05 6.17
CA ALA A 202 -5.97 -6.66 5.97
C ALA A 202 -5.10 -6.15 7.13
N GLN A 203 -5.39 -6.55 8.38
CA GLN A 203 -4.50 -6.27 9.51
C GLN A 203 -3.11 -6.87 9.30
N GLY A 204 -3.04 -8.13 8.84
CA GLY A 204 -1.78 -8.78 8.47
C GLY A 204 -1.02 -8.02 7.38
N SER A 205 -1.72 -7.54 6.35
CA SER A 205 -1.14 -6.72 5.26
C SER A 205 -0.53 -5.43 5.79
N VAL A 206 -1.24 -4.71 6.66
CA VAL A 206 -0.71 -3.49 7.27
C VAL A 206 0.49 -3.77 8.17
N LEU A 207 0.47 -4.85 8.95
CA LEU A 207 1.63 -5.26 9.77
C LEU A 207 2.85 -5.56 8.89
N GLN A 208 2.64 -6.25 7.77
CA GLN A 208 3.68 -6.57 6.80
C GLN A 208 4.28 -5.30 6.18
N GLN A 209 3.44 -4.38 5.68
CA GLN A 209 3.88 -3.10 5.11
C GLN A 209 4.58 -2.19 6.12
N ASN A 210 4.25 -2.32 7.41
CA ASN A 210 4.94 -1.66 8.52
C ASN A 210 6.23 -2.38 8.96
N GLY A 211 6.65 -3.44 8.27
CA GLY A 211 7.87 -4.21 8.57
C GLY A 211 7.78 -5.11 9.81
N LEU A 212 6.59 -5.26 10.40
CA LEU A 212 6.33 -6.11 11.56
C LEU A 212 6.04 -7.56 11.11
N LEU A 213 6.98 -8.15 10.38
CA LEU A 213 6.80 -9.42 9.66
C LEU A 213 6.39 -10.59 10.55
N ASP A 214 6.94 -10.70 11.77
CA ASP A 214 6.56 -11.78 12.68
C ASP A 214 5.09 -11.68 13.11
N GLN A 215 4.62 -10.46 13.42
CA GLN A 215 3.22 -10.22 13.77
C GLN A 215 2.29 -10.45 12.57
N ALA A 216 2.72 -10.07 11.37
CA ALA A 216 1.98 -10.31 10.14
C ALA A 216 1.81 -11.81 9.89
N ILE A 217 2.91 -12.59 9.95
CA ILE A 217 2.89 -14.05 9.80
C ILE A 217 1.98 -14.69 10.85
N ASP A 218 2.09 -14.28 12.12
CA ASP A 218 1.21 -14.79 13.18
C ASP A 218 -0.27 -14.51 12.89
N MET A 219 -0.60 -13.31 12.40
CA MET A 219 -1.96 -12.96 12.01
C MET A 219 -2.43 -13.82 10.84
N TYR A 220 -1.64 -13.93 9.79
CA TYR A 220 -1.96 -14.74 8.62
C TYR A 220 -2.10 -16.23 8.96
N ARG A 221 -1.27 -16.77 9.86
CA ARG A 221 -1.39 -18.17 10.34
C ARG A 221 -2.72 -18.41 11.07
N ARG A 222 -3.18 -17.45 11.89
CA ARG A 222 -4.50 -17.54 12.56
C ARG A 222 -5.63 -17.57 11.54
N VAL A 223 -5.57 -16.72 10.51
CA VAL A 223 -6.56 -16.70 9.44
C VAL A 223 -6.51 -18.01 8.63
N PHE A 224 -5.31 -18.47 8.27
CA PHE A 224 -5.08 -19.71 7.54
C PHE A 224 -5.63 -20.94 8.26
N ALA A 225 -5.50 -21.01 9.59
CA ALA A 225 -5.99 -22.14 10.39
C ALA A 225 -7.48 -22.45 10.15
N ASN A 226 -8.29 -21.41 9.93
CA ASN A 226 -9.74 -21.51 9.69
C ASN A 226 -10.12 -21.44 8.21
N HIS A 227 -9.23 -20.97 7.33
CA HIS A 227 -9.48 -20.73 5.90
C HIS A 227 -8.42 -21.38 5.02
N GLN A 228 -8.09 -22.64 5.29
CA GLN A 228 -6.97 -23.36 4.67
C GLN A 228 -7.07 -23.49 3.15
N SER A 229 -8.26 -23.41 2.56
CA SER A 229 -8.51 -23.49 1.11
C SER A 229 -8.58 -22.12 0.43
N SER A 230 -8.50 -21.02 1.18
CA SER A 230 -8.60 -19.67 0.63
C SER A 230 -7.29 -19.28 -0.05
N GLU A 231 -7.31 -19.16 -1.38
CA GLU A 231 -6.14 -18.77 -2.18
C GLU A 231 -5.57 -17.40 -1.77
N PRO A 232 -6.36 -16.34 -1.51
CA PRO A 232 -5.81 -15.09 -0.98
C PRO A 232 -5.03 -15.28 0.32
N VAL A 233 -5.57 -16.05 1.26
CA VAL A 233 -4.92 -16.28 2.57
C VAL A 233 -3.60 -17.02 2.41
N ARG A 234 -3.57 -18.05 1.55
CA ARG A 234 -2.35 -18.79 1.19
C ARG A 234 -1.32 -17.88 0.55
N TYR A 235 -1.75 -17.03 -0.39
CA TYR A 235 -0.90 -16.08 -1.08
C TYR A 235 -0.25 -15.08 -0.11
N TYR A 236 -1.05 -14.39 0.72
CA TYR A 236 -0.52 -13.40 1.67
C TYR A 236 0.41 -14.03 2.71
N LEU A 237 0.07 -15.21 3.25
CA LEU A 237 0.95 -15.93 4.17
C LEU A 237 2.26 -16.32 3.47
N ALA A 238 2.19 -16.88 2.25
CA ALA A 238 3.38 -17.29 1.50
C ALA A 238 4.28 -16.09 1.19
N MET A 239 3.73 -14.96 0.74
CA MET A 239 4.48 -13.73 0.50
C MET A 239 5.18 -13.21 1.75
N ALA A 240 4.49 -13.20 2.90
CA ALA A 240 5.09 -12.77 4.16
C ALA A 240 6.21 -13.71 4.62
N LEU A 241 6.07 -15.03 4.41
CA LEU A 241 7.12 -16.01 4.70
C LEU A 241 8.35 -15.81 3.80
N LEU A 242 8.15 -15.51 2.53
CA LEU A 242 9.24 -15.19 1.59
C LEU A 242 9.97 -13.91 2.00
N GLU A 243 9.23 -12.85 2.28
CA GLU A 243 9.81 -11.58 2.75
C GLU A 243 10.59 -11.78 4.06
N LYS A 244 10.05 -12.58 5.00
CA LYS A 244 10.78 -12.96 6.21
C LYS A 244 12.03 -13.75 5.89
N ALA A 245 11.98 -14.67 4.93
CA ALA A 245 13.15 -15.44 4.51
C ALA A 245 14.27 -14.53 3.99
N GLU A 246 13.93 -13.54 3.16
CA GLU A 246 14.88 -12.55 2.62
C GLU A 246 15.42 -11.57 3.68
N SER A 247 14.68 -11.37 4.78
CA SER A 247 15.11 -10.55 5.92
C SER A 247 16.13 -11.26 6.84
N ILE A 248 16.30 -12.58 6.72
CA ILE A 248 17.21 -13.34 7.61
C ILE A 248 18.67 -12.95 7.41
N PRO A 249 19.23 -12.92 6.19
CA PRO A 249 20.64 -12.60 6.01
C PRO A 249 20.92 -11.15 6.38
N LYS A 250 21.88 -10.92 7.28
CA LYS A 250 22.20 -9.58 7.78
C LYS A 250 22.68 -8.61 6.70
N LEU A 251 23.28 -9.13 5.63
CA LEU A 251 23.80 -8.31 4.54
C LEU A 251 22.84 -8.37 3.35
N GLN A 252 22.18 -7.25 3.10
CA GLN A 252 21.39 -7.01 1.91
C GLN A 252 22.12 -5.96 1.04
N ARG A 253 22.35 -6.25 -0.24
CA ARG A 253 23.00 -5.35 -1.21
C ARG A 253 22.20 -5.33 -2.51
N ASN A 254 21.86 -4.12 -2.98
CA ASN A 254 21.23 -3.88 -4.29
C ASN A 254 20.05 -4.81 -4.61
N GLY A 255 19.11 -4.99 -3.67
CA GLY A 255 17.94 -5.83 -3.87
C GLY A 255 18.18 -7.33 -3.77
N GLY A 256 19.35 -7.77 -3.29
CA GLY A 256 19.64 -9.17 -2.98
C GLY A 256 20.18 -9.36 -1.57
N TYR A 257 20.25 -10.62 -1.13
CA TYR A 257 20.74 -11.01 0.19
C TYR A 257 21.99 -11.90 0.08
N ALA A 258 22.87 -11.82 1.10
CA ALA A 258 24.08 -12.61 1.17
C ALA A 258 24.15 -13.38 2.49
N ILE A 259 24.02 -14.71 2.42
CA ILE A 259 24.25 -15.57 3.58
C ILE A 259 25.73 -15.50 3.97
N THR A 260 26.00 -15.22 5.24
CA THR A 260 27.35 -15.11 5.82
C THR A 260 27.54 -16.00 7.04
N GLN A 261 26.46 -16.58 7.55
CA GLN A 261 26.48 -17.50 8.69
C GLN A 261 25.70 -18.77 8.34
N GLU A 262 26.23 -19.92 8.75
CA GLU A 262 25.56 -21.21 8.52
C GLU A 262 24.16 -21.28 9.16
N ALA A 263 23.97 -20.61 10.31
CA ALA A 263 22.70 -20.55 11.03
C ALA A 263 21.57 -19.85 10.24
N GLU A 264 21.89 -19.05 9.22
CA GLU A 264 20.91 -18.37 8.36
C GLU A 264 20.30 -19.32 7.31
N ILE A 265 21.01 -20.39 6.94
CA ILE A 265 20.65 -21.28 5.81
C ILE A 265 19.34 -22.03 6.08
N HIS A 266 19.23 -22.68 7.25
CA HIS A 266 18.08 -23.54 7.54
C HIS A 266 16.78 -22.76 7.70
N PRO A 267 16.69 -21.69 8.52
CA PRO A 267 15.44 -20.94 8.67
C PRO A 267 14.97 -20.31 7.35
N MET A 268 15.90 -19.80 6.53
CA MET A 268 15.58 -19.23 5.22
C MET A 268 15.00 -20.28 4.26
N GLY A 269 15.61 -21.46 4.18
CA GLY A 269 15.09 -22.56 3.38
C GLY A 269 13.76 -23.11 3.89
N ALA A 270 13.56 -23.17 5.20
CA ALA A 270 12.30 -23.64 5.80
C ALA A 270 11.12 -22.72 5.45
N LEU A 271 11.30 -21.40 5.58
CA LEU A 271 10.27 -20.42 5.23
C LEU A 271 9.92 -20.45 3.73
N ALA A 272 10.93 -20.49 2.86
CA ALA A 272 10.70 -20.57 1.42
C ALA A 272 10.04 -21.89 1.00
N GLY A 273 10.42 -23.01 1.65
CA GLY A 273 9.79 -24.30 1.43
C GLY A 273 8.32 -24.32 1.87
N GLU A 274 8.01 -23.72 3.02
CA GLU A 274 6.62 -23.56 3.49
C GLU A 274 5.81 -22.70 2.51
N ALA A 275 6.34 -21.55 2.09
CA ALA A 275 5.70 -20.68 1.09
C ALA A 275 5.40 -21.42 -0.23
N GLN A 276 6.34 -22.23 -0.72
CA GLN A 276 6.18 -23.04 -1.92
C GLN A 276 5.06 -24.08 -1.80
N GLN A 277 4.83 -24.62 -0.60
CA GLN A 277 3.75 -25.59 -0.36
C GLN A 277 2.40 -24.91 -0.22
N LEU A 278 2.37 -23.69 0.33
CA LEU A 278 1.14 -22.96 0.65
C LEU A 278 0.41 -22.44 -0.58
N SER A 279 1.11 -21.82 -1.54
CA SER A 279 0.48 -21.11 -2.67
C SER A 279 0.97 -21.64 -4.01
N ARG A 280 0.05 -21.83 -4.97
CA ARG A 280 0.38 -22.23 -6.35
C ARG A 280 0.58 -21.05 -7.30
N ASP A 281 0.51 -19.83 -6.77
CA ASP A 281 0.72 -18.61 -7.55
C ASP A 281 2.10 -18.62 -8.24
N PRO A 282 2.19 -18.29 -9.54
CA PRO A 282 3.45 -18.36 -10.30
C PRO A 282 4.57 -17.49 -9.72
N ASP A 283 4.24 -16.31 -9.20
CA ASP A 283 5.23 -15.38 -8.67
C ASP A 283 5.77 -15.90 -7.33
N VAL A 284 4.88 -16.41 -6.47
CA VAL A 284 5.29 -17.09 -5.22
C VAL A 284 6.17 -18.31 -5.51
N GLN A 285 5.78 -19.16 -6.47
CA GLN A 285 6.53 -20.36 -6.83
C GLN A 285 7.93 -20.01 -7.35
N LYS A 286 8.02 -18.99 -8.20
CA LYS A 286 9.29 -18.50 -8.73
C LYS A 286 10.19 -17.96 -7.61
N ALA A 287 9.67 -17.06 -6.77
CA ALA A 287 10.43 -16.47 -5.67
C ALA A 287 10.92 -17.54 -4.67
N ALA A 288 10.04 -18.47 -4.29
CA ALA A 288 10.41 -19.58 -3.41
C ALA A 288 11.50 -20.47 -4.02
N ALA A 289 11.39 -20.80 -5.31
CA ALA A 289 12.39 -21.61 -6.01
C ALA A 289 13.75 -20.91 -6.10
N GLU A 290 13.77 -19.59 -6.31
CA GLU A 290 15.00 -18.78 -6.33
C GLU A 290 15.69 -18.81 -4.96
N ILE A 291 14.95 -18.59 -3.86
CA ILE A 291 15.48 -18.68 -2.49
C ILE A 291 16.02 -20.09 -2.20
N LEU A 292 15.24 -21.13 -2.51
CA LEU A 292 15.64 -22.52 -2.24
C LEU A 292 16.89 -22.91 -3.04
N ALA A 293 16.97 -22.53 -4.32
CA ALA A 293 18.15 -22.77 -5.14
C ALA A 293 19.38 -22.03 -4.59
N TYR A 294 19.20 -20.80 -4.12
CA TYR A 294 20.27 -20.01 -3.50
C TYR A 294 20.75 -20.63 -2.17
N VAL A 295 19.83 -21.05 -1.31
CA VAL A 295 20.10 -21.69 -0.02
C VAL A 295 20.84 -23.02 -0.21
N ASN A 296 20.39 -23.87 -1.16
CA ASN A 296 21.03 -25.15 -1.45
C ASN A 296 22.49 -24.97 -1.88
N LYS A 297 22.76 -23.95 -2.70
CA LYS A 297 24.10 -23.60 -3.17
C LYS A 297 25.05 -23.13 -2.06
N GLN A 298 24.57 -22.77 -0.87
CA GLN A 298 25.44 -22.26 0.20
C GLN A 298 26.31 -23.34 0.86
N ARG A 299 25.89 -24.60 0.77
CA ARG A 299 26.66 -25.75 1.28
C ARG A 299 27.68 -26.28 0.28
N ASP A 300 27.61 -25.82 -0.97
CA ASP A 300 28.61 -26.16 -1.98
C ASP A 300 29.99 -25.72 -1.50
N VAL A 301 30.96 -26.60 -1.75
CA VAL A 301 32.34 -26.32 -1.42
C VAL A 301 32.95 -25.47 -2.53
N VAL A 302 33.44 -24.28 -2.16
CA VAL A 302 34.10 -23.34 -3.07
C VAL A 302 35.54 -23.09 -2.63
N TRP A 303 36.33 -22.52 -3.53
CA TRP A 303 37.69 -22.08 -3.25
C TRP A 303 37.68 -20.58 -2.93
N CYS A 304 38.00 -20.22 -1.69
CA CYS A 304 38.07 -18.84 -1.22
C CYS A 304 39.49 -18.48 -0.79
N LEU A 305 40.15 -17.66 -1.61
CA LEU A 305 41.48 -17.10 -1.39
C LEU A 305 41.35 -15.62 -0.96
N PRO A 306 42.41 -14.98 -0.40
CA PRO A 306 42.32 -13.66 0.24
C PRO A 306 41.75 -12.52 -0.62
N THR A 307 41.71 -12.65 -1.94
CA THR A 307 41.19 -11.61 -2.85
C THR A 307 40.13 -12.12 -3.83
N MET A 308 39.83 -13.41 -3.87
CA MET A 308 38.93 -14.01 -4.86
C MET A 308 38.20 -15.24 -4.32
N VAL A 309 36.92 -15.41 -4.72
CA VAL A 309 36.21 -16.70 -4.62
C VAL A 309 36.02 -17.21 -6.03
N SER A 310 36.42 -18.45 -6.28
CA SER A 310 36.32 -19.11 -7.57
C SER A 310 35.77 -20.52 -7.37
N ASP A 311 35.00 -20.99 -8.34
CA ASP A 311 34.61 -22.41 -8.42
C ASP A 311 35.78 -23.28 -8.92
N SER A 312 36.88 -22.67 -9.37
CA SER A 312 38.05 -23.33 -9.97
C SER A 312 39.34 -23.14 -9.14
N PRO A 313 40.07 -24.23 -8.82
CA PRO A 313 41.33 -24.18 -8.08
C PRO A 313 42.51 -23.66 -8.92
N PHE A 314 42.37 -23.50 -10.23
CA PHE A 314 43.50 -23.30 -11.15
C PHE A 314 44.10 -21.89 -11.14
N VAL A 315 43.40 -20.89 -10.59
CA VAL A 315 43.83 -19.47 -10.60
C VAL A 315 45.12 -19.23 -9.80
N TRP A 316 45.44 -20.07 -8.82
CA TRP A 316 46.71 -20.00 -8.06
C TRP A 316 47.72 -21.10 -8.39
N LEU A 317 47.32 -22.20 -9.05
CA LEU A 317 48.28 -23.17 -9.58
C LEU A 317 49.26 -22.48 -10.53
N GLY A 318 48.80 -21.55 -11.37
CA GLY A 318 49.68 -20.73 -12.21
C GLY A 318 50.65 -19.84 -11.42
N GLY A 319 50.20 -19.24 -10.30
CA GLY A 319 51.04 -18.38 -9.45
C GLY A 319 52.05 -19.15 -8.60
N ILE A 320 51.66 -20.30 -8.03
CA ILE A 320 52.55 -21.19 -7.26
C ILE A 320 53.57 -21.84 -8.19
N VAL A 321 53.14 -22.34 -9.36
CA VAL A 321 54.06 -22.86 -10.38
C VAL A 321 54.98 -21.75 -10.87
N GLY A 322 54.48 -20.53 -11.09
CA GLY A 322 55.30 -19.38 -11.46
C GLY A 322 56.35 -19.01 -10.42
N ALA A 323 55.98 -18.94 -9.13
CA ALA A 323 56.91 -18.65 -8.04
C ALA A 323 57.93 -19.80 -7.82
N PHE A 324 57.51 -21.04 -8.00
CA PHE A 324 58.37 -22.22 -7.96
C PHE A 324 59.42 -22.19 -9.07
N VAL A 325 58.99 -21.90 -10.31
CA VAL A 325 59.88 -21.75 -11.47
C VAL A 325 60.83 -20.58 -11.26
N LEU A 326 60.36 -19.44 -10.74
CA LEU A 326 61.21 -18.28 -10.44
C LEU A 326 62.26 -18.58 -9.35
N GLY A 327 61.88 -19.31 -8.30
CA GLY A 327 62.80 -19.75 -7.23
C GLY A 327 63.87 -20.71 -7.72
N LEU A 328 63.52 -21.63 -8.63
CA LEU A 328 64.49 -22.50 -9.30
C LEU A 328 65.48 -21.68 -10.16
N ILE A 329 65.00 -20.64 -10.85
CA ILE A 329 65.85 -19.75 -11.66
C ILE A 329 66.81 -18.93 -10.78
N VAL A 330 66.36 -18.42 -9.63
CA VAL A 330 67.17 -17.55 -8.74
C VAL A 330 68.20 -18.33 -7.91
N SER A 331 67.95 -19.61 -7.58
CA SER A 331 68.73 -20.35 -6.57
C SER A 331 70.04 -20.98 -7.03
N GLY A 332 70.36 -21.00 -8.33
CA GLY A 332 71.67 -21.38 -8.86
C GLY A 332 72.47 -22.42 -8.05
N PHE A 333 72.00 -23.66 -7.93
CA PHE A 333 72.69 -24.83 -7.34
C PHE A 333 73.00 -24.84 -5.80
N SER A 334 72.44 -25.82 -5.06
CA SER A 334 73.16 -26.78 -4.18
C SER A 334 72.15 -27.66 -3.40
N GLY A 335 72.29 -28.98 -3.53
CA GLY A 335 71.19 -29.97 -3.43
C GLY A 335 70.50 -30.20 -2.08
N GLY A 336 70.87 -29.49 -1.00
CA GLY A 336 70.26 -29.67 0.33
C GLY A 336 69.24 -28.58 0.69
N PHE A 337 69.61 -27.31 0.52
CA PHE A 337 68.76 -26.18 0.90
C PHE A 337 67.57 -26.00 -0.07
N ALA A 338 67.79 -26.29 -1.36
CA ALA A 338 66.73 -26.29 -2.37
C ALA A 338 65.62 -27.32 -2.04
N ALA A 339 65.98 -28.51 -1.56
CA ALA A 339 65.00 -29.54 -1.19
C ALA A 339 64.11 -29.10 -0.02
N VAL A 340 64.68 -28.44 1.00
CA VAL A 340 63.92 -27.91 2.15
C VAL A 340 62.98 -26.79 1.72
N LEU A 341 63.44 -25.88 0.84
CA LEU A 341 62.58 -24.82 0.28
C LEU A 341 61.44 -25.39 -0.59
N ILE A 342 61.72 -26.43 -1.37
CA ILE A 342 60.70 -27.13 -2.18
C ILE A 342 59.65 -27.79 -1.28
N ILE A 343 60.09 -28.57 -0.28
CA ILE A 343 59.18 -29.25 0.65
C ILE A 343 58.37 -28.22 1.46
N GLY A 344 59.02 -27.16 1.97
CA GLY A 344 58.35 -26.08 2.68
C GLY A 344 57.31 -25.35 1.83
N SER A 345 57.62 -25.08 0.56
CA SER A 345 56.69 -24.45 -0.39
C SER A 345 55.50 -25.36 -0.73
N LEU A 346 55.73 -26.67 -0.87
CA LEU A 346 54.67 -27.65 -1.11
C LEU A 346 53.75 -27.81 0.12
N VAL A 347 54.30 -27.84 1.33
CA VAL A 347 53.51 -27.87 2.57
C VAL A 347 52.71 -26.59 2.73
N ALA A 348 53.32 -25.42 2.48
CA ALA A 348 52.62 -24.13 2.50
C ALA A 348 51.50 -24.09 1.44
N ALA A 349 51.77 -24.54 0.22
CA ALA A 349 50.77 -24.64 -0.84
C ALA A 349 49.62 -25.59 -0.46
N GLY A 350 49.94 -26.77 0.10
CA GLY A 350 48.95 -27.74 0.58
C GLY A 350 48.07 -27.16 1.70
N LEU A 351 48.66 -26.43 2.65
CA LEU A 351 47.93 -25.73 3.72
C LEU A 351 47.03 -24.62 3.17
N VAL A 352 47.52 -23.82 2.22
CA VAL A 352 46.73 -22.78 1.56
C VAL A 352 45.55 -23.41 0.81
N ILE A 353 45.77 -24.46 0.03
CA ILE A 353 44.73 -25.21 -0.68
C ILE A 353 43.69 -25.74 0.32
N TRP A 354 44.14 -26.39 1.38
CA TRP A 354 43.26 -26.95 2.41
C TRP A 354 42.42 -25.86 3.12
N GLN A 355 43.02 -24.73 3.49
CA GLN A 355 42.31 -23.61 4.14
C GLN A 355 41.42 -22.80 3.18
N SER A 356 41.65 -22.93 1.87
CA SER A 356 40.88 -22.26 0.82
C SER A 356 39.60 -23.01 0.48
N ARG A 357 39.51 -24.30 0.80
CA ARG A 357 38.33 -25.13 0.56
C ARG A 357 37.31 -24.92 1.67
N VAL A 358 36.30 -24.09 1.41
CA VAL A 358 35.28 -23.73 2.40
C VAL A 358 33.87 -23.76 1.80
N PRO A 359 32.82 -23.92 2.62
CA PRO A 359 31.44 -23.73 2.14
C PRO A 359 31.24 -22.34 1.54
N ARG A 360 30.35 -22.22 0.55
CA ARG A 360 30.10 -20.97 -0.17
C ARG A 360 29.68 -19.82 0.76
N TRP A 361 28.89 -20.08 1.80
CA TRP A 361 28.54 -19.07 2.80
C TRP A 361 29.78 -18.49 3.52
N LYS A 362 30.79 -19.32 3.81
CA LYS A 362 32.03 -18.90 4.46
C LYS A 362 32.92 -18.11 3.50
N GLY A 363 32.87 -18.43 2.21
CA GLY A 363 33.46 -17.60 1.16
C GLY A 363 32.82 -16.21 1.07
N SER A 364 31.48 -16.14 1.13
CA SER A 364 30.73 -14.88 1.20
C SER A 364 31.12 -14.06 2.44
N GLN A 365 31.18 -14.69 3.61
CA GLN A 365 31.65 -14.07 4.85
C GLN A 365 33.04 -13.45 4.71
N ARG A 366 34.01 -14.21 4.17
CA ARG A 366 35.38 -13.75 3.93
C ARG A 366 35.42 -12.53 3.00
N LYS A 367 34.78 -12.60 1.83
CA LYS A 367 34.69 -11.48 0.89
C LYS A 367 34.14 -10.20 1.53
N ASN A 368 33.09 -10.32 2.33
CA ASN A 368 32.43 -9.17 2.93
C ASN A 368 33.22 -8.57 4.09
N SER A 369 33.89 -9.39 4.90
CA SER A 369 34.81 -8.88 5.95
C SER A 369 35.98 -8.08 5.36
N LEU A 370 36.54 -8.54 4.24
CA LEU A 370 37.60 -7.83 3.50
C LEU A 370 37.11 -6.48 2.92
N ALA A 371 35.90 -6.45 2.36
CA ALA A 371 35.32 -5.21 1.84
C ALA A 371 35.10 -4.15 2.95
N LEU A 372 34.70 -4.59 4.15
CA LEU A 372 34.55 -3.71 5.32
C LEU A 372 35.91 -3.21 5.84
N MET A 373 36.95 -4.03 5.81
CA MET A 373 38.31 -3.61 6.17
C MET A 373 38.90 -2.60 5.17
N MET A 374 38.64 -2.77 3.87
CA MET A 374 39.14 -1.86 2.82
C MET A 374 38.34 -0.54 2.71
N ALA A 375 37.10 -0.50 3.18
CA ALA A 375 36.26 0.72 3.20
C ALA A 375 36.48 1.59 4.44
N GLY A 376 37.34 1.17 5.39
CA GLY A 376 37.65 1.86 6.65
C GLY A 376 38.89 2.76 6.62
N HIS A 377 39.30 3.27 5.46
CA HIS A 377 40.41 4.22 5.31
C HIS A 377 39.97 5.50 4.60
#